data_AF-A0A1Q4VEI9-F1
#
_entry.id   AF-A0A1Q4VEI9-F1
#
_cell.length_a   1.000
_cell.length_b   1.000
_cell.length_c   1.000
_cell.angle_alpha   90.00
_cell.angle_beta   90.00
_cell.angle_gamma   90.00
#
_symmetry.space_group_name_H-M   'P 1'
#
loop_
_entity.id
_entity.type
_entity.pdbx_description
1 polymer ?
#
loop_
_entity_poly.entity_id
_entity_poly.type
_entity_poly.pdbx_seq_one_letter_code
_entity_poly.pdbx_strand_id
1 'polypeptide(L)'
;MSEAYSPIPELNLLKEFEGRIGRVYYSDGFELREYGADSGLDTWSEHPDFLSRFIPFARANGSGSDYALWRCDDRTDLATLPVVLVGDEGHLYVIARDLMELFQLLLIDSEPMYDFGFLDAEDVEEHSEGHHEFRVWLKQTFGLEPPEDPHALWTGREESDDRFRAWASRFIELDDR
;
A
#
# COMPACT_ATOMS: atom_id res chain seq x y z
N MET A 1 -28.50 0.57 -4.64
CA MET A 1 -27.49 0.40 -3.57
C MET A 1 -26.18 0.38 -4.29
N SER A 2 -25.26 1.31 -4.01
CA SER A 2 -23.89 1.15 -4.52
C SER A 2 -23.37 -0.16 -3.96
N GLU A 3 -22.87 -1.06 -4.80
CA GLU A 3 -22.06 -2.16 -4.29
C GLU A 3 -20.87 -1.55 -3.56
N ALA A 4 -20.48 -2.14 -2.43
CA ALA A 4 -19.31 -1.69 -1.70
C ALA A 4 -18.07 -1.84 -2.59
N TYR A 5 -17.14 -0.89 -2.48
CA TYR A 5 -15.90 -0.90 -3.26
C TYR A 5 -15.06 -2.15 -2.96
N SER A 6 -15.02 -2.58 -1.71
CA SER A 6 -14.30 -3.77 -1.27
C SER A 6 -14.99 -4.42 -0.06
N PRO A 7 -14.63 -5.65 0.34
CA PRO A 7 -15.06 -6.23 1.60
C PRO A 7 -14.38 -5.60 2.84
N ILE A 8 -13.47 -4.64 2.66
CA ILE A 8 -12.66 -4.02 3.71
C ILE A 8 -13.27 -2.66 4.07
N PRO A 9 -13.86 -2.48 5.26
CA PRO A 9 -14.51 -1.23 5.66
C PRO A 9 -13.64 0.01 5.49
N GLU A 10 -12.36 -0.08 5.83
CA GLU A 10 -11.38 1.00 5.78
C GLU A 10 -11.15 1.51 4.35
N LEU A 11 -11.08 0.59 3.38
CA LEU A 11 -10.98 0.94 1.96
C LEU A 11 -12.27 1.56 1.41
N ASN A 12 -13.44 1.14 1.91
CA ASN A 12 -14.70 1.78 1.53
C ASN A 12 -14.78 3.22 2.04
N LEU A 13 -14.34 3.46 3.28
CA LEU A 13 -14.24 4.80 3.86
C LEU A 13 -13.25 5.66 3.05
N LEU A 14 -12.11 5.11 2.65
CA LEU A 14 -11.16 5.80 1.78
C LEU A 14 -11.78 6.13 0.41
N LYS A 15 -12.54 5.21 -0.18
CA LYS A 15 -13.22 5.45 -1.46
C LYS A 15 -14.27 6.55 -1.38
N GLU A 16 -15.02 6.60 -0.28
CA GLU A 16 -15.96 7.68 -0.02
C GLU A 16 -15.23 9.03 0.14
N PHE A 17 -14.08 9.03 0.81
CA PHE A 17 -13.21 10.20 0.92
C PHE A 17 -12.75 10.69 -0.45
N GLU A 18 -12.17 9.83 -1.29
CA GLU A 18 -11.74 10.16 -2.66
C GLU A 18 -12.89 10.77 -3.47
N GLY A 19 -14.07 10.16 -3.41
CA GLY A 19 -15.25 10.64 -4.13
C GLY A 19 -15.71 12.03 -3.69
N ARG A 20 -15.43 12.43 -2.44
CA ARG A 20 -15.78 13.73 -1.88
C ARG A 20 -14.78 14.83 -2.26
N ILE A 21 -13.49 14.54 -2.28
CA ILE A 21 -12.46 15.54 -2.63
C ILE A 21 -12.31 15.73 -4.15
N GLY A 22 -12.73 14.75 -4.94
CA GLY A 22 -12.73 14.84 -6.41
C GLY A 22 -11.47 14.27 -7.03
N ARG A 23 -11.11 14.76 -8.24
CA ARG A 23 -9.99 14.23 -9.05
C ARG A 23 -8.69 14.95 -8.73
N VAL A 24 -8.24 14.81 -7.49
CA VAL A 24 -6.98 15.39 -7.01
C VAL A 24 -6.20 14.32 -6.25
N TYR A 25 -4.87 14.37 -6.33
CA TYR A 25 -4.03 13.57 -5.46
C TYR A 25 -4.13 14.09 -4.02
N TYR A 26 -4.01 13.18 -3.07
CA TYR A 26 -3.97 13.47 -1.64
C TYR A 26 -2.81 12.78 -0.92
N SER A 27 -2.10 11.93 -1.66
CA SER A 27 -0.80 11.36 -1.36
C SER A 27 -0.13 11.15 -2.73
N ASP A 28 1.12 11.57 -2.87
CA ASP A 28 1.81 11.60 -4.17
C ASP A 28 1.86 10.21 -4.80
N GLY A 29 1.52 10.15 -6.09
CA GLY A 29 1.40 8.91 -6.86
C GLY A 29 0.29 7.93 -6.45
N PHE A 30 -0.37 8.10 -5.30
CA PHE A 30 -1.40 7.20 -4.79
C PHE A 30 -2.75 7.37 -5.50
N GLU A 31 -3.36 6.28 -5.94
CA GLU A 31 -4.77 6.25 -6.38
C GLU A 31 -5.42 4.91 -6.10
N LEU A 32 -6.64 4.87 -5.55
CA LEU A 32 -7.39 3.61 -5.51
C LEU A 32 -7.71 3.09 -6.92
N ARG A 33 -7.45 1.80 -7.13
CA ARG A 33 -7.79 1.03 -8.34
C ARG A 33 -9.01 0.16 -8.08
N GLU A 34 -9.50 -0.52 -9.10
CA GLU A 34 -10.52 -1.56 -8.89
C GLU A 34 -9.97 -2.64 -7.94
N TYR A 35 -10.75 -3.00 -6.92
CA TYR A 35 -10.32 -3.95 -5.90
C TYR A 35 -10.17 -5.36 -6.48
N GLY A 36 -8.99 -5.95 -6.32
CA GLY A 36 -8.64 -7.26 -6.87
C GLY A 36 -8.38 -7.25 -8.37
N ALA A 37 -8.24 -6.07 -8.99
CA ALA A 37 -7.86 -5.96 -10.39
C ALA A 37 -6.42 -6.48 -10.62
N ASP A 38 -6.11 -6.74 -11.87
CA ASP A 38 -4.75 -7.12 -12.27
C ASP A 38 -3.75 -5.99 -11.97
N SER A 39 -2.58 -6.37 -11.46
CA SER A 39 -1.46 -5.50 -11.12
C SER A 39 -0.14 -6.05 -11.69
N GLY A 40 -0.19 -6.83 -12.77
CA GLY A 40 0.99 -7.37 -13.44
C GLY A 40 1.73 -8.44 -12.63
N LEU A 41 1.08 -9.06 -11.64
CA LEU A 41 1.68 -10.13 -10.83
C LEU A 41 1.99 -11.40 -11.64
N ASP A 42 1.33 -11.58 -12.77
CA ASP A 42 1.61 -12.64 -13.74
C ASP A 42 3.00 -12.52 -14.37
N THR A 43 3.54 -11.30 -14.47
CA THR A 43 4.92 -11.06 -14.92
C THR A 43 5.98 -11.57 -13.95
N TRP A 44 5.60 -11.75 -12.68
CA TRP A 44 6.44 -12.33 -11.64
C TRP A 44 6.31 -13.86 -11.63
N SER A 45 5.08 -14.38 -11.59
CA SER A 45 4.80 -15.81 -11.64
C SER A 45 3.40 -16.09 -12.15
N GLU A 46 3.27 -17.03 -13.09
CA GLU A 46 1.96 -17.54 -13.52
C GLU A 46 1.39 -18.60 -12.54
N HIS A 47 2.08 -18.91 -11.44
CA HIS A 47 1.65 -19.97 -10.52
C HIS A 47 0.36 -19.57 -9.76
N PRO A 48 -0.73 -20.36 -9.81
CA PRO A 48 -2.00 -19.99 -9.17
C PRO A 48 -1.91 -19.75 -7.66
N ASP A 49 -1.10 -20.53 -6.94
CA ASP A 49 -0.87 -20.33 -5.50
C ASP A 49 -0.12 -19.03 -5.17
N PHE A 50 0.63 -18.46 -6.12
CA PHE A 50 1.25 -17.15 -5.98
C PHE A 50 0.21 -16.06 -6.23
N LEU A 51 -0.45 -16.10 -7.39
CA LEU A 51 -1.42 -15.08 -7.81
C LEU A 51 -2.61 -14.96 -6.84
N SER A 52 -3.15 -16.08 -6.36
CA SER A 52 -4.29 -16.10 -5.43
C SER A 52 -3.99 -15.52 -4.04
N ARG A 53 -2.72 -15.26 -3.72
CA ARG A 53 -2.28 -14.70 -2.44
C ARG A 53 -2.18 -13.18 -2.43
N PHE A 54 -2.43 -12.51 -3.56
CA PHE A 54 -2.45 -11.06 -3.64
C PHE A 54 -3.85 -10.53 -3.91
N ILE A 55 -4.13 -9.38 -3.32
CA ILE A 55 -5.33 -8.60 -3.60
C ILE A 55 -4.89 -7.17 -3.90
N PRO A 56 -4.67 -6.83 -5.17
CA PRO A 56 -4.34 -5.46 -5.56
C PRO A 56 -5.49 -4.50 -5.26
N PHE A 57 -5.19 -3.26 -4.90
CA PHE A 57 -6.24 -2.27 -4.60
C PHE A 57 -5.88 -0.81 -4.91
N ALA A 58 -4.61 -0.48 -5.10
CA ALA A 58 -4.20 0.89 -5.37
C ALA A 58 -2.94 0.95 -6.22
N ARG A 59 -2.75 2.08 -6.91
CA ARG A 59 -1.46 2.47 -7.48
C ARG A 59 -0.59 3.05 -6.37
N ALA A 60 0.70 2.73 -6.41
CA ALA A 60 1.69 3.13 -5.42
C ALA A 60 2.51 4.35 -5.85
N ASN A 61 2.75 4.53 -7.15
CA ASN A 61 3.54 5.65 -7.68
C ASN A 61 3.14 5.99 -9.14
N GLY A 62 3.71 7.06 -9.67
CA GLY A 62 3.50 7.52 -11.04
C GLY A 62 4.14 6.66 -12.12
N SER A 63 5.12 5.81 -11.79
CA SER A 63 5.82 4.95 -12.76
C SER A 63 5.01 3.71 -13.15
N GLY A 64 4.19 3.19 -12.22
CA GLY A 64 3.29 2.07 -12.49
C GLY A 64 3.31 0.96 -11.44
N SER A 65 3.97 1.17 -10.30
CA SER A 65 3.89 0.26 -9.16
C SER A 65 2.49 0.26 -8.55
N ASP A 66 2.10 -0.87 -7.96
CA ASP A 66 0.80 -1.05 -7.29
C ASP A 66 0.97 -1.53 -5.84
N TYR A 67 -0.05 -1.29 -5.02
CA TYR A 67 -0.23 -1.89 -3.71
C TYR A 67 -1.19 -3.07 -3.76
N ALA A 68 -0.80 -4.15 -3.09
CA ALA A 68 -1.63 -5.33 -2.90
C ALA A 68 -1.59 -5.81 -1.46
N LEU A 69 -2.71 -6.33 -0.96
CA LEU A 69 -2.71 -7.07 0.31
C LEU A 69 -2.17 -8.47 0.07
N TRP A 70 -1.25 -8.92 0.92
CA TRP A 70 -0.72 -10.27 0.88
C TRP A 70 -1.48 -11.17 1.87
N ARG A 71 -2.23 -12.13 1.35
CA ARG A 71 -2.93 -13.18 2.14
C ARG A 71 -1.95 -14.21 2.69
N CYS A 72 -1.11 -13.81 3.63
CA CYS A 72 -0.12 -14.68 4.26
C CYS A 72 -0.72 -15.84 5.07
N ASP A 73 -1.97 -15.69 5.50
CA ASP A 73 -2.74 -16.70 6.25
C ASP A 73 -4.25 -16.57 5.95
N ASP A 74 -5.07 -17.31 6.69
CA ASP A 74 -6.52 -17.43 6.46
C ASP A 74 -7.35 -16.50 7.37
N ARG A 75 -6.76 -15.43 7.91
CA ARG A 75 -7.52 -14.47 8.74
C ARG A 75 -8.65 -13.83 7.95
N THR A 76 -9.77 -13.60 8.63
CA THR A 76 -10.95 -12.96 8.03
C THR A 76 -10.82 -11.45 7.97
N ASP A 77 -10.06 -10.86 8.89
CA ASP A 77 -9.81 -9.43 8.93
C ASP A 77 -8.69 -9.06 7.96
N LEU A 78 -9.09 -8.73 6.73
CA LEU A 78 -8.18 -8.43 5.63
C LEU A 78 -7.43 -7.10 5.82
N ALA A 79 -7.91 -6.17 6.65
CA ALA A 79 -7.24 -4.90 6.89
C ALA A 79 -5.92 -5.09 7.66
N THR A 80 -5.80 -6.20 8.39
CA THR A 80 -4.59 -6.57 9.15
C THR A 80 -3.57 -7.37 8.35
N LEU A 81 -3.84 -7.62 7.06
CA LEU A 81 -2.87 -8.28 6.18
C LEU A 81 -1.75 -7.30 5.80
N PRO A 82 -0.50 -7.77 5.65
CA PRO A 82 0.58 -6.95 5.14
C PRO A 82 0.26 -6.38 3.76
N VAL A 83 0.68 -5.15 3.52
CA VAL A 83 0.64 -4.52 2.20
C VAL A 83 1.99 -4.76 1.53
N VAL A 84 1.94 -5.24 0.30
CA VAL A 84 3.08 -5.43 -0.59
C VAL A 84 3.07 -4.34 -1.66
N LEU A 85 4.24 -3.79 -1.94
CA LEU A 85 4.49 -3.02 -3.16
C LEU A 85 4.86 -3.99 -4.28
N VAL A 86 4.09 -3.93 -5.37
CA VAL A 86 4.32 -4.64 -6.63
C VAL A 86 4.97 -3.64 -7.58
N GLY A 87 6.29 -3.70 -7.67
CA GLY A 87 7.11 -2.73 -8.37
C GLY A 87 7.18 -2.99 -9.87
N ASP A 88 7.03 -1.93 -10.65
CA ASP A 88 7.21 -1.93 -12.11
C ASP A 88 8.68 -2.01 -12.54
N GLU A 89 9.61 -1.75 -11.62
CA GLU A 89 11.06 -1.87 -11.81
C GLU A 89 11.65 -3.20 -11.28
N GLY A 90 10.80 -4.20 -11.00
CA GLY A 90 11.26 -5.51 -10.54
C GLY A 90 11.56 -5.57 -9.05
N HIS A 91 10.84 -4.78 -8.24
CA HIS A 91 10.87 -4.87 -6.78
C HIS A 91 9.55 -5.42 -6.23
N LEU A 92 9.61 -6.42 -5.35
CA LEU A 92 8.42 -6.99 -4.72
C LEU A 92 8.72 -7.21 -3.24
N TYR A 93 8.10 -6.42 -2.37
CA TYR A 93 8.41 -6.39 -0.94
C TYR A 93 7.24 -5.85 -0.11
N VAL A 94 7.21 -6.20 1.17
CA VAL A 94 6.23 -5.67 2.12
C VAL A 94 6.53 -4.18 2.37
N ILE A 95 5.59 -3.28 2.08
CA ILE A 95 5.74 -1.84 2.33
C ILE A 95 5.20 -1.43 3.69
N ALA A 96 4.18 -2.13 4.19
CA ALA A 96 3.53 -1.85 5.46
C ALA A 96 3.01 -3.15 6.11
N ARG A 97 3.02 -3.22 7.43
CA ARG A 97 2.58 -4.41 8.19
C ARG A 97 1.07 -4.64 8.12
N ASP A 98 0.31 -3.58 7.90
CA ASP A 98 -1.14 -3.60 7.70
C ASP A 98 -1.64 -2.35 6.96
N LEU A 99 -2.94 -2.27 6.72
CA LEU A 99 -3.56 -1.16 6.01
C LEU A 99 -3.52 0.17 6.78
N MET A 100 -3.54 0.14 8.12
CA MET A 100 -3.48 1.36 8.94
C MET A 100 -2.09 1.98 8.90
N GLU A 101 -1.06 1.14 8.95
CA GLU A 101 0.33 1.59 8.77
C GLU A 101 0.55 2.18 7.37
N LEU A 102 -0.01 1.57 6.31
CA LEU A 102 0.01 2.19 4.98
C LEU A 102 -0.67 3.57 5.01
N PHE A 103 -1.85 3.70 5.61
CA PHE A 103 -2.53 4.99 5.69
C PHE A 103 -1.71 6.05 6.44
N GLN A 104 -0.96 5.66 7.47
CA GLN A 104 0.01 6.55 8.12
C GLN A 104 1.12 6.97 7.17
N LEU A 105 1.72 6.05 6.43
CA LEU A 105 2.77 6.35 5.46
C LEU A 105 2.29 7.28 4.34
N LEU A 106 1.04 7.11 3.87
CA LEU A 106 0.45 8.01 2.87
C LEU A 106 0.29 9.46 3.38
N LEU A 107 0.30 9.70 4.69
CA LEU A 107 0.31 11.05 5.27
C LEU A 107 1.67 11.76 5.15
N ILE A 108 2.71 11.07 4.65
CA ILE A 108 3.97 11.69 4.26
C ILE A 108 3.80 12.42 2.92
N ASP A 109 2.97 11.87 2.02
CA ASP A 109 2.71 12.43 0.69
C ASP A 109 3.98 12.53 -0.16
N SER A 110 4.64 11.37 -0.26
CA SER A 110 5.75 11.11 -1.17
C SER A 110 5.57 9.71 -1.77
N GLU A 111 6.12 9.48 -2.95
CA GLU A 111 6.15 8.15 -3.55
C GLU A 111 7.07 7.19 -2.79
N PRO A 112 6.78 5.88 -2.79
CA PRO A 112 7.62 4.92 -2.12
C PRO A 112 8.94 4.68 -2.85
N MET A 113 10.02 4.53 -2.09
CA MET A 113 11.38 4.26 -2.55
C MET A 113 11.85 2.89 -2.07
N TYR A 114 12.50 2.12 -2.94
CA TYR A 114 12.92 0.74 -2.62
C TYR A 114 13.84 0.64 -1.39
N ASP A 115 14.78 1.58 -1.21
CA ASP A 115 15.80 1.47 -0.16
C ASP A 115 15.29 1.82 1.24
N PHE A 116 14.36 2.77 1.34
CA PHE A 116 13.96 3.37 2.62
C PHE A 116 12.46 3.61 2.78
N GLY A 117 11.64 3.22 1.80
CA GLY A 117 10.18 3.28 1.90
C GLY A 117 9.61 4.62 1.56
N PHE A 118 9.70 5.60 2.45
CA PHE A 118 9.13 6.93 2.22
C PHE A 118 10.11 7.99 2.73
N LEU A 119 10.00 9.22 2.21
CA LEU A 119 10.78 10.34 2.74
C LEU A 119 10.39 10.65 4.19
N ASP A 120 11.26 11.37 4.89
CA ASP A 120 10.84 12.03 6.12
C ASP A 120 9.84 13.14 5.79
N ALA A 121 8.81 13.31 6.63
CA ALA A 121 7.78 14.32 6.39
C ALA A 121 8.33 15.77 6.35
N GLU A 122 9.52 16.00 6.94
CA GLU A 122 10.21 17.29 6.90
C GLU A 122 10.94 17.55 5.57
N ASP A 123 11.23 16.49 4.81
CA ASP A 123 11.94 16.56 3.53
C ASP A 123 10.99 16.72 2.32
N VAL A 124 9.67 16.70 2.55
CA VAL A 124 8.66 16.90 1.51
C VAL A 124 8.48 18.40 1.26
N GLU A 125 8.96 18.86 0.09
CA GLU A 125 8.93 20.29 -0.28
C GLU A 125 7.53 20.78 -0.67
N GLU A 126 6.77 19.96 -1.38
CA GLU A 126 5.44 20.26 -1.89
C GLU A 126 4.48 19.11 -1.60
N HIS A 127 3.26 19.47 -1.21
CA HIS A 127 2.19 18.51 -0.92
C HIS A 127 1.15 18.50 -2.04
N SER A 128 0.56 17.32 -2.26
CA SER A 128 -0.59 17.10 -3.11
C SER A 128 -1.76 18.01 -2.72
N GLU A 129 -2.56 18.43 -3.70
CA GLU A 129 -3.67 19.38 -3.50
C GLU A 129 -4.65 18.93 -2.40
N GLY A 130 -5.00 17.65 -2.34
CA GLY A 130 -5.92 17.08 -1.33
C GLY A 130 -5.25 16.60 -0.05
N HIS A 131 -3.94 16.83 0.13
CA HIS A 131 -3.18 16.29 1.25
C HIS A 131 -3.70 16.77 2.61
N HIS A 132 -4.01 18.07 2.73
CA HIS A 132 -4.51 18.63 3.98
C HIS A 132 -5.84 18.00 4.39
N GLU A 133 -6.78 17.86 3.46
CA GLU A 133 -8.07 17.22 3.65
C GLU A 133 -7.91 15.75 4.06
N PHE A 134 -6.96 15.04 3.48
CA PHE A 134 -6.65 13.66 3.81
C PHE A 134 -6.10 13.52 5.22
N ARG A 135 -5.17 14.39 5.63
CA ARG A 135 -4.66 14.44 7.01
C ARG A 135 -5.77 14.66 8.03
N VAL A 136 -6.64 15.64 7.78
CA VAL A 136 -7.78 15.93 8.66
C VAL A 136 -8.73 14.74 8.73
N TRP A 137 -9.03 14.12 7.59
CA TRP A 137 -9.95 13.00 7.50
C TRP A 137 -9.40 11.73 8.19
N LEU A 138 -8.13 11.37 7.99
CA LEU A 138 -7.51 10.21 8.64
C LEU A 138 -7.48 10.38 10.16
N LYS A 139 -7.13 11.56 10.65
CA LYS A 139 -7.17 11.88 12.09
C LYS A 139 -8.58 11.77 12.68
N GLN A 140 -9.60 12.26 11.98
CA GLN A 140 -10.98 12.20 12.45
C GLN A 140 -11.58 10.79 12.38
N THR A 141 -11.22 10.01 11.36
CA THR A 141 -11.85 8.72 11.07
C THR A 141 -11.17 7.57 11.83
N PHE A 142 -9.84 7.59 11.91
CA PHE A 142 -9.04 6.51 12.48
C PHE A 142 -8.14 6.96 13.64
N GLY A 143 -8.05 8.27 13.93
CA GLY A 143 -7.12 8.78 14.94
C GLY A 143 -5.65 8.71 14.50
N LEU A 144 -5.39 8.56 13.21
CA LEU A 144 -4.03 8.44 12.66
C LEU A 144 -3.42 9.81 12.40
N GLU A 145 -2.13 9.92 12.68
CA GLU A 145 -1.27 11.06 12.36
C GLU A 145 -0.09 10.55 11.51
N PRO A 146 0.63 11.43 10.80
CA PRO A 146 1.85 11.02 10.10
C PRO A 146 2.81 10.34 11.07
N PRO A 147 3.59 9.35 10.61
CA PRO A 147 4.57 8.70 11.46
C PRO A 147 5.59 9.70 11.99
N GLU A 148 5.93 9.59 13.28
CA GLU A 148 7.00 10.39 13.88
C GLU A 148 8.37 10.00 13.32
N ASP A 149 8.53 8.72 12.96
CA ASP A 149 9.76 8.13 12.42
C ASP A 149 9.40 7.11 11.33
N PRO A 150 9.32 7.53 10.05
CA PRO A 150 9.11 6.64 8.91
C PRO A 150 10.16 5.53 8.83
N HIS A 151 11.41 5.82 9.18
CA HIS A 151 12.49 4.83 9.18
C HIS A 151 12.26 3.72 10.21
N ALA A 152 11.71 4.04 11.38
CA ALA A 152 11.31 3.02 12.36
C ALA A 152 10.20 2.10 11.84
N LEU A 153 9.23 2.62 11.07
CA LEU A 153 8.22 1.79 10.40
C LEU A 153 8.85 0.91 9.31
N TRP A 154 9.72 1.51 8.49
CA TRP A 154 10.49 0.79 7.46
C TRP A 154 11.33 -0.35 8.05
N THR A 155 11.97 -0.14 9.19
CA THR A 155 12.73 -1.18 9.88
C THR A 155 11.79 -2.21 10.53
N GLY A 156 10.67 -1.75 11.12
CA GLY A 156 9.72 -2.61 11.83
C GLY A 156 8.99 -3.63 10.94
N ARG A 157 8.98 -3.43 9.62
CA ARG A 157 8.41 -4.38 8.66
C ARG A 157 9.33 -5.58 8.36
N GLU A 158 10.62 -5.51 8.67
CA GLU A 158 11.67 -6.46 8.21
C GLU A 158 11.27 -7.93 8.41
N GLU A 159 10.77 -8.30 9.59
CA GLU A 159 10.30 -9.68 9.85
C GLU A 159 9.15 -10.11 8.92
N SER A 160 8.24 -9.19 8.57
CA SER A 160 7.15 -9.46 7.64
C SER A 160 7.67 -9.62 6.21
N ASP A 161 8.67 -8.83 5.82
CA ASP A 161 9.30 -8.91 4.50
C ASP A 161 10.15 -10.18 4.36
N ASP A 162 10.92 -10.56 5.37
CA ASP A 162 11.66 -11.83 5.39
C ASP A 162 10.72 -13.02 5.21
N ARG A 163 9.58 -13.02 5.92
CA ARG A 163 8.56 -14.05 5.77
C ARG A 163 7.95 -14.04 4.37
N PHE A 164 7.72 -12.85 3.82
CA PHE A 164 7.21 -12.68 2.45
C PHE A 164 8.19 -13.24 1.42
N ARG A 165 9.46 -12.85 1.48
CA ARG A 165 10.53 -13.31 0.58
C ARG A 165 10.75 -14.82 0.69
N ALA A 166 10.74 -15.37 1.90
CA ALA A 166 10.83 -16.81 2.12
C ALA A 166 9.64 -17.57 1.49
N TRP A 167 8.45 -16.99 1.51
CA TRP A 167 7.28 -17.56 0.83
C TRP A 167 7.35 -17.39 -0.69
N ALA A 168 7.66 -16.19 -1.18
CA ALA A 168 7.66 -15.83 -2.59
C ALA A 168 8.78 -16.56 -3.37
N SER A 169 9.94 -16.80 -2.76
CA SER A 169 11.07 -17.55 -3.36
C SER A 169 10.73 -18.98 -3.78
N ARG A 170 9.56 -19.51 -3.37
CA ARG A 170 9.03 -20.79 -3.85
C ARG A 170 8.46 -20.72 -5.27
N PHE A 171 8.21 -19.52 -5.77
CA PHE A 171 7.52 -19.25 -7.04
C PHE A 171 8.31 -18.37 -7.99
N ILE A 172 9.20 -17.51 -7.46
CA ILE A 172 9.96 -16.52 -8.21
C ILE A 172 11.43 -16.50 -7.77
N GLU A 173 12.32 -16.09 -8.67
CA GLU A 173 13.68 -15.72 -8.30
C GLU A 173 13.67 -14.28 -7.80
N LEU A 174 13.90 -14.10 -6.49
CA LEU A 174 14.11 -12.78 -5.90
C LEU A 174 15.61 -12.48 -5.95
N ASP A 175 15.98 -11.33 -6.52
CA ASP A 175 17.36 -10.86 -6.50
C ASP A 175 17.68 -10.33 -5.09
N ASP A 176 18.79 -10.77 -4.50
CA ASP A 176 19.26 -10.38 -3.15
C ASP A 176 19.90 -8.96 -3.14
N ARG A 177 19.59 -8.11 -4.13
CA ARG A 177 20.36 -6.89 -4.41
C ARG A 177 19.81 -5.63 -3.74
#